data_AF-A0A524JGP0-F1
#
_entry.id   AF-A0A524JGP0-F1
#
_cell.length_a   1.000
_cell.length_b   1.000
_cell.length_c   1.000
_cell.angle_alpha   90.00
_cell.angle_beta   90.00
_cell.angle_gamma   90.00
#
_symmetry.space_group_name_H-M   'P 1'
#
loop_
_entity.id
_entity.type
_entity.pdbx_description
1 polymer ?
#
loop_
_entity_poly.entity_id
_entity_poly.type
_entity_poly.pdbx_seq_one_letter_code
_entity_poly.pdbx_strand_id
1 'polypeptide(L)'
;MSDDPSHTNYPSAAGDPLAPRPLAEGAIAPEVSRRVSSILDAVEREAGQLRDDAREEARRYLESSRRRADSLVADRQRRIAELSNEIVGKAEAVVGRLDDAAPVREGFDNLVRALGEAAESLSREAESTRPEFDLPGFHEIEAADPYPAPDPGSTYAAPPAPPPPFSPPIYEGTNAEPMARDPLPAAHYEQAPARPPEEPQPHPARAPVFDQQPPAAAPRPAAPPPAAPGPEPAPPMRPQEATEWRGIDDVKLISIQMAAAGQTRHQIRDHLYHAMGVTDSGAVLDEIFGVGSAEDARVPWTTFPR
;
A
#
# COMPACT_ATOMS: atom_id res chain seq x y z
N MET A 1 37.94 -0.04 20.59
CA MET A 1 39.00 -0.20 19.59
C MET A 1 39.58 1.18 19.40
N SER A 2 40.79 1.34 19.92
CA SER A 2 41.50 2.60 20.06
C SER A 2 42.40 2.77 18.84
N ASP A 3 42.18 3.81 18.04
CA ASP A 3 43.10 4.17 16.97
C ASP A 3 44.17 5.15 17.47
N ASP A 4 45.39 4.80 17.10
CA ASP A 4 46.68 5.26 17.58
C ASP A 4 47.21 6.39 16.67
N PRO A 5 47.43 7.62 17.18
CA PRO A 5 48.08 8.68 16.40
C PRO A 5 49.59 8.69 16.68
N SER A 6 50.30 7.68 16.18
CA SER A 6 51.76 7.60 16.27
C SER A 6 52.43 7.86 14.92
N HIS A 7 53.44 8.74 14.95
CA HIS A 7 54.46 9.02 13.92
C HIS A 7 54.23 10.23 12.98
N THR A 8 54.31 11.42 13.57
CA THR A 8 54.88 12.58 12.87
C THR A 8 56.41 12.46 12.90
N ASN A 9 56.99 11.90 11.84
CA ASN A 9 58.44 11.86 11.62
C ASN A 9 58.86 13.12 10.84
N TYR A 10 59.36 14.13 11.54
CA TYR A 10 60.03 15.27 10.91
C TYR A 10 61.54 15.04 10.87
N PRO A 11 62.15 14.79 9.70
CA PRO A 11 63.59 14.92 9.55
C PRO A 11 63.96 16.41 9.58
N SER A 12 64.46 16.84 10.73
CA SER A 12 65.22 18.07 10.89
C SER A 12 66.57 17.90 10.18
N ALA A 13 66.65 18.38 8.94
CA ALA A 13 67.90 18.54 8.22
C ALA A 13 68.31 20.01 8.28
N ALA A 14 69.18 20.32 9.23
CA ALA A 14 69.99 21.52 9.21
C ALA A 14 70.88 21.51 7.96
N GLY A 15 70.69 22.48 7.07
CA GLY A 15 71.45 22.60 5.84
C GLY A 15 71.29 23.96 5.17
N ASP A 16 72.24 24.84 5.47
CA ASP A 16 72.84 25.81 4.56
C ASP A 16 72.04 27.08 4.15
N PRO A 17 72.30 28.26 4.76
CA PRO A 17 71.78 29.54 4.29
C PRO A 17 72.62 30.07 3.11
N LEU A 18 72.45 29.47 1.93
CA LEU A 18 72.92 30.06 0.69
C LEU A 18 72.06 31.27 0.33
N ALA A 19 72.72 32.43 0.21
CA ALA A 19 72.12 33.72 -0.10
C ALA A 19 71.17 33.65 -1.33
N PRO A 20 69.98 34.29 -1.26
CA PRO A 20 69.03 34.29 -2.36
C PRO A 20 69.60 35.06 -3.54
N ARG A 21 69.89 34.35 -4.63
CA ARG A 21 70.09 34.98 -5.94
C ARG A 21 68.78 35.67 -6.34
N PRO A 22 68.79 36.97 -6.71
CA PRO A 22 67.62 37.63 -7.28
C PRO A 22 67.39 37.11 -8.70
N LEU A 23 66.76 35.94 -8.79
CA LEU A 23 66.35 35.30 -10.03
C LEU A 23 65.08 36.02 -10.50
N ALA A 24 65.18 36.86 -11.52
CA ALA A 24 64.20 37.09 -12.60
C ALA A 24 62.69 36.80 -12.36
N GLU A 25 62.16 37.09 -11.17
CA GLU A 25 60.84 36.65 -10.70
C GLU A 25 59.70 37.46 -11.35
N GLY A 26 60.03 38.65 -11.86
CA GLY A 26 59.07 39.55 -12.53
C GLY A 26 58.59 39.08 -13.91
N ALA A 27 59.28 38.15 -14.57
CA ALA A 27 58.90 37.69 -15.91
C ALA A 27 57.89 36.52 -15.92
N ILE A 28 57.76 35.79 -14.81
CA ILE A 28 56.88 34.61 -14.71
C ILE A 28 55.43 35.01 -14.36
N ALA A 29 55.26 36.08 -13.58
CA ALA A 29 53.96 36.59 -13.15
C ALA A 29 52.94 36.88 -14.30
N PRO A 30 53.31 37.55 -15.41
CA PRO A 30 52.35 37.84 -16.48
C PRO A 30 51.92 36.58 -17.25
N GLU A 31 52.79 35.58 -17.40
CA GLU A 31 52.47 34.34 -18.11
C GLU A 31 51.57 33.43 -17.26
N VAL A 32 51.85 33.33 -15.96
CA VAL A 32 50.97 32.62 -15.01
C VAL A 32 49.57 33.25 -15.00
N SER A 33 49.49 34.58 -15.02
CA SER A 33 48.19 35.28 -15.05
C SER A 33 47.39 34.95 -16.31
N ARG A 34 48.03 34.94 -17.50
CA ARG A 34 47.37 34.54 -18.76
C ARG A 34 46.88 33.10 -18.73
N ARG A 35 47.70 32.19 -18.20
CA ARG A 35 47.34 30.77 -18.09
C ARG A 35 46.17 30.58 -17.12
N VAL A 36 46.18 31.25 -15.99
CA VAL A 36 45.08 31.21 -15.01
C VAL A 36 43.80 31.76 -15.62
N SER A 37 43.83 32.90 -16.32
CA SER A 37 42.64 33.44 -17.01
C SER A 37 42.09 32.47 -18.05
N SER A 38 42.95 31.85 -18.87
CA SER A 38 42.54 30.85 -19.86
C SER A 38 41.87 29.62 -19.22
N ILE A 39 42.41 29.16 -18.07
CA ILE A 39 41.80 28.05 -17.30
C ILE A 39 40.45 28.46 -16.74
N LEU A 40 40.32 29.66 -16.17
CA LEU A 40 39.04 30.15 -15.65
C LEU A 40 37.98 30.27 -16.75
N ASP A 41 38.35 30.79 -17.92
CA ASP A 41 37.44 30.87 -19.08
C ASP A 41 37.01 29.48 -19.59
N ALA A 42 37.90 28.48 -19.49
CA ALA A 42 37.56 27.09 -19.82
C ALA A 42 36.62 26.47 -18.79
N VAL A 43 36.91 26.65 -17.50
CA VAL A 43 36.08 26.17 -16.39
C VAL A 43 34.70 26.84 -16.40
N GLU A 44 34.61 28.14 -16.70
CA GLU A 44 33.32 28.84 -16.78
C GLU A 44 32.46 28.30 -17.93
N ARG A 45 33.06 28.03 -19.10
CA ARG A 45 32.36 27.39 -20.22
C ARG A 45 31.91 25.98 -19.87
N GLU A 46 32.76 25.19 -19.24
CA GLU A 46 32.42 23.82 -18.82
C GLU A 46 31.32 23.80 -17.75
N ALA A 47 31.39 24.70 -16.77
CA ALA A 47 30.34 24.86 -15.76
C ALA A 47 29.01 25.33 -16.38
N GLY A 48 29.06 26.17 -17.41
CA GLY A 48 27.90 26.55 -18.20
C GLY A 48 27.25 25.35 -18.88
N GLN A 49 28.06 24.56 -19.60
CA GLN A 49 27.61 23.33 -20.26
C GLN A 49 27.01 22.33 -19.29
N LEU A 50 27.68 22.06 -18.16
CA LEU A 50 27.21 21.13 -17.14
C LEU A 50 25.84 21.55 -16.56
N ARG A 51 25.62 22.86 -16.37
CA ARG A 51 24.32 23.38 -15.89
C ARG A 51 23.22 23.17 -16.92
N ASP A 52 23.51 23.35 -18.19
CA ASP A 52 22.52 23.17 -19.26
C ASP A 52 22.19 21.69 -19.47
N ASP A 53 23.19 20.80 -19.43
CA ASP A 53 23.00 19.35 -19.48
C ASP A 53 22.16 18.87 -18.28
N ALA A 54 22.47 19.32 -17.06
CA ALA A 54 21.70 18.98 -15.86
C ALA A 54 20.25 19.48 -15.92
N ARG A 55 20.01 20.67 -16.50
CA ARG A 55 18.65 21.19 -16.71
C ARG A 55 17.89 20.36 -17.73
N GLU A 56 18.54 19.93 -18.80
CA GLU A 56 17.92 19.09 -19.81
C GLU A 56 17.56 17.71 -19.25
N GLU A 57 18.47 17.10 -18.48
CA GLU A 57 18.22 15.82 -17.81
C GLU A 57 17.07 15.92 -16.81
N ALA A 58 17.04 16.99 -16.00
CA ALA A 58 15.93 17.24 -15.08
C ALA A 58 14.58 17.37 -15.81
N ARG A 59 14.55 18.04 -16.98
CA ARG A 59 13.33 18.13 -17.81
C ARG A 59 12.90 16.76 -18.32
N ARG A 60 13.83 15.95 -18.83
CA ARG A 60 13.55 14.59 -19.31
C ARG A 60 13.02 13.70 -18.18
N TYR A 61 13.58 13.83 -16.98
CA TYR A 61 13.13 13.09 -15.80
C TYR A 61 11.70 13.48 -15.41
N LEU A 62 11.40 14.77 -15.31
CA LEU A 62 10.05 15.26 -14.99
C LEU A 62 9.02 14.83 -16.03
N GLU A 63 9.37 14.87 -17.32
CA GLU A 63 8.47 14.40 -18.37
C GLU A 63 8.22 12.89 -18.28
N SER A 64 9.24 12.09 -18.01
CA SER A 64 9.10 10.65 -17.80
C SER A 64 8.21 10.33 -16.59
N SER A 65 8.44 11.01 -15.45
CA SER A 65 7.61 10.86 -14.25
C SER A 65 6.16 11.28 -14.51
N ARG A 66 5.94 12.36 -15.27
CA ARG A 66 4.59 12.79 -15.67
C ARG A 66 3.89 11.73 -16.51
N ARG A 67 4.56 11.18 -17.53
CA ARG A 67 3.99 10.11 -18.38
C ARG A 67 3.61 8.88 -17.56
N ARG A 68 4.42 8.49 -16.56
CA ARG A 68 4.07 7.39 -15.63
C ARG A 68 2.87 7.72 -14.75
N ALA A 69 2.80 8.94 -14.22
CA ALA A 69 1.67 9.36 -13.41
C ALA A 69 0.37 9.33 -14.23
N ASP A 70 0.42 9.87 -15.45
CA ASP A 70 -0.72 9.89 -16.36
C ASP A 70 -1.17 8.48 -16.75
N SER A 71 -0.23 7.55 -16.98
CA SER A 71 -0.58 6.14 -17.26
C SER A 71 -1.26 5.46 -16.08
N LEU A 72 -0.78 5.68 -14.85
CA LEU A 72 -1.40 5.12 -13.64
C LEU A 72 -2.82 5.69 -13.41
N VAL A 73 -3.03 6.98 -13.70
CA VAL A 73 -4.36 7.60 -13.62
C VAL A 73 -5.30 6.98 -14.65
N ALA A 74 -4.84 6.82 -15.90
CA ALA A 74 -5.64 6.19 -16.95
C ALA A 74 -6.02 4.74 -16.60
N ASP A 75 -5.09 3.96 -16.06
CA ASP A 75 -5.34 2.58 -15.62
C ASP A 75 -6.35 2.53 -14.47
N ARG A 76 -6.22 3.43 -13.48
CA ARG A 76 -7.17 3.51 -12.36
C ARG A 76 -8.57 3.91 -12.85
N GLN A 77 -8.67 4.88 -13.75
CA GLN A 77 -9.94 5.28 -14.35
C GLN A 77 -10.60 4.13 -15.11
N ARG A 78 -9.82 3.37 -15.88
CA ARG A 78 -10.33 2.17 -16.58
C ARG A 78 -10.87 1.13 -15.58
N ARG A 79 -10.11 0.82 -14.53
CA ARG A 79 -10.52 -0.15 -13.51
C ARG A 79 -11.77 0.29 -12.75
N ILE A 80 -11.90 1.58 -12.44
CA ILE A 80 -13.12 2.12 -11.81
C ILE A 80 -14.32 1.99 -12.75
N ALA A 81 -14.15 2.29 -14.04
CA ALA A 81 -15.23 2.14 -15.03
C ALA A 81 -15.65 0.67 -15.17
N GLU A 82 -14.70 -0.26 -15.22
CA GLU A 82 -14.98 -1.71 -15.24
C GLU A 82 -15.75 -2.16 -14.00
N LEU A 83 -15.29 -1.79 -12.79
CA LEU A 83 -15.97 -2.11 -11.53
C LEU A 83 -17.36 -1.49 -11.46
N SER A 84 -17.52 -0.24 -11.92
CA SER A 84 -18.82 0.43 -11.96
C SER A 84 -19.79 -0.32 -12.86
N ASN A 85 -19.36 -0.75 -14.05
CA ASN A 85 -20.19 -1.53 -14.96
C ASN A 85 -20.55 -2.90 -14.36
N GLU A 86 -19.62 -3.54 -13.66
CA GLU A 86 -19.88 -4.81 -12.97
C GLU A 86 -20.91 -4.65 -11.84
N ILE A 87 -20.82 -3.59 -11.05
CA ILE A 87 -21.79 -3.28 -9.98
C ILE A 87 -23.17 -3.00 -10.56
N VAL A 88 -23.25 -2.22 -11.65
CA VAL A 88 -24.52 -1.95 -12.35
C VAL A 88 -25.12 -3.25 -12.87
N GLY A 89 -24.35 -4.10 -13.56
CA GLY A 89 -24.84 -5.39 -14.06
C GLY A 89 -25.29 -6.34 -12.94
N LYS A 90 -24.59 -6.36 -11.80
CA LYS A 90 -25.02 -7.13 -10.61
C LYS A 90 -26.29 -6.57 -9.99
N ALA A 91 -26.43 -5.24 -9.91
CA ALA A 91 -27.63 -4.60 -9.39
C ALA A 91 -28.84 -4.89 -10.27
N GLU A 92 -28.71 -4.79 -11.60
CA GLU A 92 -29.74 -5.16 -12.56
C GLU A 92 -30.14 -6.63 -12.42
N ALA A 93 -29.17 -7.54 -12.26
CA ALA A 93 -29.46 -8.95 -12.03
C ALA A 93 -30.20 -9.22 -10.70
N VAL A 94 -29.89 -8.47 -9.63
CA VAL A 94 -30.62 -8.57 -8.36
C VAL A 94 -32.04 -8.05 -8.50
N VAL A 95 -32.23 -6.91 -9.18
CA VAL A 95 -33.57 -6.36 -9.45
C VAL A 95 -34.39 -7.36 -10.28
N GLY A 96 -33.82 -7.94 -11.33
CA GLY A 96 -34.49 -8.99 -12.11
C GLY A 96 -34.93 -10.19 -11.26
N ARG A 97 -34.11 -10.63 -10.31
CA ARG A 97 -34.49 -11.71 -9.37
C ARG A 97 -35.60 -11.31 -8.41
N LEU A 98 -35.70 -10.04 -8.02
CA LEU A 98 -36.78 -9.55 -7.17
C LEU A 98 -38.10 -9.47 -7.95
N ASP A 99 -38.04 -9.07 -9.21
CA ASP A 99 -39.20 -9.07 -10.10
C ASP A 99 -39.69 -10.50 -10.38
N ASP A 100 -38.78 -11.45 -10.58
CA ASP A 100 -39.08 -12.88 -10.71
C ASP A 100 -39.71 -13.49 -9.43
N ALA A 101 -39.59 -12.83 -8.28
CA ALA A 101 -40.20 -13.26 -7.02
C ALA A 101 -41.63 -12.75 -6.84
N ALA A 102 -42.15 -11.88 -7.72
CA ALA A 102 -43.53 -11.41 -7.67
C ALA A 102 -44.58 -12.56 -7.64
N PRO A 103 -44.45 -13.64 -8.43
CA PRO A 103 -45.37 -14.78 -8.36
C PRO A 103 -45.34 -15.50 -7.01
N VAL A 104 -44.20 -15.51 -6.31
CA VAL A 104 -44.09 -16.10 -4.96
C VAL A 104 -44.88 -15.27 -3.96
N ARG A 105 -44.83 -13.94 -4.09
CA ARG A 105 -45.63 -13.02 -3.28
C ARG A 105 -47.13 -13.20 -3.54
N GLU A 106 -47.54 -13.26 -4.79
CA GLU A 106 -48.94 -13.56 -5.16
C GLU A 106 -49.41 -14.91 -4.62
N GLY A 107 -48.55 -15.94 -4.67
CA GLY A 107 -48.82 -17.24 -4.08
C GLY A 107 -49.04 -17.19 -2.57
N PHE A 108 -48.23 -16.39 -1.86
CA PHE A 108 -48.37 -16.21 -0.41
C PHE A 108 -49.66 -15.44 -0.06
N ASP A 109 -49.97 -14.37 -0.79
CA ASP A 109 -51.20 -13.59 -0.58
C ASP A 109 -52.46 -14.45 -0.83
N ASN A 110 -52.43 -15.30 -1.86
CA ASN A 110 -53.50 -16.27 -2.13
C ASN A 110 -53.64 -17.32 -1.01
N LEU A 111 -52.53 -17.82 -0.46
CA LEU A 111 -52.54 -18.77 0.65
C LEU A 111 -53.12 -18.14 1.93
N VAL A 112 -52.71 -16.92 2.27
CA VAL A 112 -53.24 -16.18 3.43
C VAL A 112 -54.74 -15.96 3.28
N ARG A 113 -55.19 -15.58 2.09
CA ARG A 113 -56.61 -15.44 1.78
C ARG A 113 -57.37 -16.76 1.96
N ALA A 114 -56.84 -17.86 1.43
CA ALA A 114 -57.47 -19.19 1.57
C ALA A 114 -57.56 -19.65 3.03
N LEU A 115 -56.53 -19.38 3.83
CA LEU A 115 -56.53 -19.63 5.28
C LEU A 115 -57.60 -18.80 6.00
N GLY A 116 -57.78 -17.54 5.62
CA GLY A 116 -58.85 -16.68 6.15
C GLY A 116 -60.24 -17.23 5.83
N GLU A 117 -60.49 -17.60 4.57
CA GLU A 117 -61.76 -18.20 4.14
C GLU A 117 -62.03 -19.54 4.87
N ALA A 118 -61.01 -20.37 5.05
CA ALA A 118 -61.10 -21.63 5.78
C ALA A 118 -61.39 -21.43 7.28
N ALA A 119 -60.72 -20.48 7.92
CA ALA A 119 -60.96 -20.14 9.33
C ALA A 119 -62.38 -19.60 9.54
N GLU A 120 -62.86 -18.75 8.63
CA GLU A 120 -64.23 -18.22 8.68
C GLU A 120 -65.28 -19.31 8.40
N SER A 121 -64.99 -20.26 7.51
CA SER A 121 -65.82 -21.43 7.29
C SER A 121 -65.89 -22.31 8.55
N LEU A 122 -64.74 -22.58 9.18
CA LEU A 122 -64.66 -23.37 10.41
C LEU A 122 -65.38 -22.69 11.56
N SER A 123 -65.27 -21.36 11.68
CA SER A 123 -65.99 -20.57 12.69
C SER A 123 -67.50 -20.66 12.48
N ARG A 124 -67.98 -20.55 11.24
CA ARG A 124 -69.41 -20.73 10.91
C ARG A 124 -69.89 -22.14 11.18
N GLU A 125 -69.09 -23.15 10.88
CA GLU A 125 -69.41 -24.54 11.14
C GLU A 125 -69.41 -24.86 12.64
N ALA A 126 -68.52 -24.25 13.42
CA ALA A 126 -68.50 -24.37 14.88
C ALA A 126 -69.70 -23.66 15.54
N GLU A 127 -70.14 -22.52 15.00
CA GLU A 127 -71.37 -21.85 15.45
C GLU A 127 -72.63 -22.62 15.06
N SER A 128 -72.68 -23.23 13.86
CA SER A 128 -73.82 -24.03 13.44
C SER A 128 -73.85 -25.40 14.10
N THR A 129 -72.69 -25.95 14.41
CA THR A 129 -72.48 -27.21 15.13
C THR A 129 -72.19 -26.93 16.59
N ARG A 130 -72.85 -25.91 17.16
CA ARG A 130 -72.97 -25.80 18.61
C ARG A 130 -74.14 -26.71 19.00
N PRO A 131 -73.91 -27.99 19.34
CA PRO A 131 -74.95 -28.75 20.02
C PRO A 131 -75.35 -27.93 21.24
N GLU A 132 -76.63 -27.95 21.57
CA GLU A 132 -77.16 -27.56 22.87
C GLU A 132 -76.54 -28.50 23.92
N PHE A 133 -75.25 -28.32 24.14
CA PHE A 133 -74.43 -29.07 25.07
C PHE A 133 -74.63 -28.37 26.39
N ASP A 134 -75.68 -28.80 27.08
CA ASP A 134 -75.95 -28.51 28.47
C ASP A 134 -74.70 -28.92 29.26
N LEU A 135 -73.82 -27.95 29.51
CA LEU A 135 -72.53 -28.17 30.16
C LEU A 135 -72.83 -28.78 31.54
N PRO A 136 -72.46 -30.04 31.82
CA PRO A 136 -72.49 -30.52 33.19
C PRO A 136 -71.57 -29.59 33.99
N GLY A 137 -72.13 -28.99 35.04
CA GLY A 137 -71.46 -27.97 35.85
C GLY A 137 -70.02 -28.38 36.14
N PHE A 138 -69.09 -27.70 35.49
CA PHE A 138 -67.68 -27.85 35.80
C PHE A 138 -67.51 -27.34 37.23
N HIS A 139 -67.35 -28.29 38.16
CA HIS A 139 -66.85 -28.00 39.48
C HIS A 139 -65.55 -27.21 39.32
N GLU A 140 -65.62 -25.97 39.80
CA GLU A 140 -64.51 -25.08 40.12
C GLU A 140 -63.32 -25.90 40.61
N ILE A 141 -62.34 -26.12 39.71
CA ILE A 141 -61.07 -26.72 40.09
C ILE A 141 -60.35 -25.64 40.89
N GLU A 142 -60.55 -25.73 42.19
CA GLU A 142 -59.85 -25.00 43.23
C GLU A 142 -58.35 -24.98 42.95
N ALA A 143 -57.80 -23.77 42.95
CA ALA A 143 -56.43 -23.45 42.56
C ALA A 143 -55.41 -24.31 43.30
N ALA A 144 -54.88 -25.32 42.61
CA ALA A 144 -53.76 -26.10 43.09
C ALA A 144 -52.46 -25.27 43.01
N ASP A 145 -51.96 -25.00 44.21
CA ASP A 145 -50.61 -24.66 44.65
C ASP A 145 -49.81 -23.50 43.99
N PRO A 146 -49.24 -22.61 44.81
CA PRO A 146 -48.36 -21.56 44.34
C PRO A 146 -47.07 -22.16 43.75
N TYR A 147 -46.75 -21.74 42.52
CA TYR A 147 -45.47 -22.00 41.88
C TYR A 147 -44.31 -21.76 42.87
N PRO A 148 -43.36 -22.70 43.02
CA PRO A 148 -42.17 -22.48 43.82
C PRO A 148 -41.37 -21.30 43.24
N ALA A 149 -40.97 -20.40 44.13
CA ALA A 149 -40.20 -19.21 43.78
C ALA A 149 -38.93 -19.59 42.98
N PRO A 150 -38.59 -18.83 41.93
CA PRO A 150 -37.35 -19.05 41.18
C PRO A 150 -36.14 -18.84 42.09
N ASP A 151 -35.23 -19.80 42.05
CA ASP A 151 -34.01 -19.90 42.84
C ASP A 151 -33.11 -18.66 42.64
N PRO A 152 -32.74 -17.89 43.69
CA PRO A 152 -31.96 -16.64 43.56
C PRO A 152 -30.49 -16.84 43.12
N GLY A 153 -30.05 -18.08 42.88
CA GLY A 153 -28.69 -18.42 42.46
C GLY A 153 -28.46 -18.46 40.95
N SER A 154 -29.51 -18.35 40.12
CA SER A 154 -29.34 -18.34 38.67
C SER A 154 -28.94 -16.95 38.18
N THR A 155 -27.65 -16.63 38.32
CA THR A 155 -27.00 -15.54 37.57
C THR A 155 -27.06 -15.90 36.09
N TYR A 156 -28.21 -15.64 35.47
CA TYR A 156 -28.28 -15.39 34.04
C TYR A 156 -27.29 -14.25 33.77
N ALA A 157 -26.10 -14.63 33.29
CA ALA A 157 -25.17 -13.69 32.70
C ALA A 157 -25.96 -12.92 31.66
N ALA A 158 -26.18 -11.62 31.93
CA ALA A 158 -26.88 -10.74 31.02
C ALA A 158 -26.26 -10.95 29.63
N PRO A 159 -27.08 -11.17 28.58
CA PRO A 159 -26.54 -11.27 27.23
C PRO A 159 -25.65 -10.05 27.00
N PRO A 160 -24.42 -10.24 26.48
CA PRO A 160 -23.50 -9.14 26.28
C PRO A 160 -24.23 -8.06 25.50
N ALA A 161 -24.19 -6.83 26.02
CA ALA A 161 -24.85 -5.70 25.39
C ALA A 161 -24.48 -5.68 23.89
N PRO A 162 -25.45 -5.48 22.98
CA PRO A 162 -25.15 -5.36 21.57
C PRO A 162 -24.07 -4.28 21.40
N PRO A 163 -23.05 -4.53 20.55
CA PRO A 163 -22.02 -3.52 20.32
C PRO A 163 -22.69 -2.21 19.92
N PRO A 164 -22.21 -1.06 20.41
CA PRO A 164 -22.78 0.23 20.04
C PRO A 164 -22.81 0.33 18.51
N PRO A 165 -23.87 0.90 17.91
CA PRO A 165 -23.93 1.09 16.48
C PRO A 165 -22.67 1.83 16.03
N PHE A 166 -21.95 1.25 15.09
CA PHE A 166 -20.73 1.82 14.53
C PHE A 166 -21.08 3.23 14.02
N SER A 167 -20.68 4.24 14.78
CA SER A 167 -20.80 5.63 14.35
C SER A 167 -19.62 5.86 13.42
N PRO A 168 -19.82 5.99 12.09
CA PRO A 168 -18.72 6.36 11.23
C PRO A 168 -18.13 7.67 11.76
N PRO A 169 -16.80 7.84 11.75
CA PRO A 169 -16.21 9.12 12.12
C PRO A 169 -16.87 10.17 11.22
N ILE A 170 -17.53 11.15 11.86
CA ILE A 170 -17.98 12.35 11.17
C ILE A 170 -16.68 13.01 10.72
N TYR A 171 -16.33 12.79 9.45
CA TYR A 171 -15.37 13.64 8.76
C TYR A 171 -16.07 14.99 8.62
N GLU A 172 -15.96 15.78 9.68
CA GLU A 172 -16.28 17.19 9.67
C GLU A 172 -15.30 17.78 8.66
N GLY A 173 -15.80 17.92 7.43
CA GLY A 173 -15.07 18.54 6.35
C GLY A 173 -14.76 19.96 6.76
N THR A 174 -13.59 20.15 7.36
CA THR A 174 -12.93 21.44 7.41
C THR A 174 -12.68 21.82 5.95
N ASN A 175 -13.67 22.53 5.38
CA ASN A 175 -13.45 23.50 4.33
C ASN A 175 -12.40 24.47 4.88
N ALA A 176 -11.13 24.10 4.73
CA ALA A 176 -10.04 25.03 4.85
C ALA A 176 -10.19 26.01 3.68
N GLU A 177 -10.87 27.12 3.96
CA GLU A 177 -10.72 28.34 3.19
C GLU A 177 -9.21 28.56 2.94
N PRO A 178 -8.81 28.93 1.72
CA PRO A 178 -7.44 29.29 1.42
C PRO A 178 -7.13 30.62 2.11
N MET A 179 -6.78 30.58 3.41
CA MET A 179 -6.18 31.72 4.07
C MET A 179 -4.92 32.07 3.29
N ALA A 180 -4.95 33.29 2.74
CA ALA A 180 -3.83 33.98 2.15
C ALA A 180 -2.61 33.76 3.05
N ARG A 181 -1.65 32.97 2.56
CA ARG A 181 -0.33 32.86 3.18
C ARG A 181 0.32 34.22 3.06
N ASP A 182 0.42 34.91 4.19
CA ASP A 182 1.44 35.92 4.40
C ASP A 182 2.80 35.34 3.96
N PRO A 183 3.60 36.07 3.17
CA PRO A 183 4.95 35.62 2.83
C PRO A 183 5.76 35.58 4.13
N LEU A 184 6.10 34.37 4.56
CA LEU A 184 7.02 34.15 5.67
C LEU A 184 8.31 34.98 5.45
N PRO A 185 8.84 35.65 6.48
CA PRO A 185 10.13 36.31 6.40
C PRO A 185 11.18 35.25 6.05
N ALA A 186 12.06 35.58 5.09
CA ALA A 186 13.15 34.73 4.63
C ALA A 186 13.89 34.12 5.82
N ALA A 187 13.57 32.86 6.13
CA ALA A 187 14.32 32.08 7.09
C ALA A 187 15.76 32.06 6.58
N HIS A 188 16.67 32.53 7.43
CA HIS A 188 18.09 32.26 7.26
C HIS A 188 18.24 30.74 7.21
N TYR A 189 18.39 30.22 5.99
CA TYR A 189 18.86 28.87 5.79
C TYR A 189 20.30 28.86 6.29
N GLU A 190 20.45 28.43 7.54
CA GLU A 190 21.71 28.04 8.11
C GLU A 190 22.29 26.99 7.15
N GLN A 191 23.33 27.41 6.45
CA GLN A 191 23.99 26.69 5.38
C GLN A 191 24.48 25.37 5.97
N ALA A 192 23.77 24.27 5.67
CA ALA A 192 24.20 22.94 6.04
C ALA A 192 25.66 22.77 5.60
N PRO A 193 26.55 22.22 6.45
CA PRO A 193 27.96 22.06 6.10
C PRO A 193 28.05 21.28 4.79
N ALA A 194 28.78 21.85 3.83
CA ALA A 194 29.02 21.25 2.53
C ALA A 194 29.42 19.79 2.74
N ARG A 195 28.60 18.86 2.24
CA ARG A 195 29.05 17.47 2.11
C ARG A 195 30.36 17.50 1.31
N PRO A 196 31.42 16.84 1.78
CA PRO A 196 32.59 16.63 0.95
C PRO A 196 32.15 15.97 -0.37
N PRO A 197 32.75 16.32 -1.51
CA PRO A 197 32.43 15.68 -2.78
C PRO A 197 32.60 14.17 -2.60
N GLU A 198 31.51 13.41 -2.77
CA GLU A 198 31.60 11.96 -2.90
C GLU A 198 32.53 11.68 -4.08
N GLU A 199 33.65 11.02 -3.81
CA GLU A 199 34.49 10.47 -4.86
C GLU A 199 33.61 9.60 -5.77
N PRO A 200 33.62 9.81 -7.09
CA PRO A 200 32.83 9.03 -8.02
C PRO A 200 33.24 7.57 -7.87
N GLN A 201 32.37 6.75 -7.27
CA GLN A 201 32.58 5.33 -7.22
C GLN A 201 32.76 4.81 -8.65
N PRO A 202 33.81 4.04 -8.94
CA PRO A 202 34.02 3.48 -10.26
C PRO A 202 32.88 2.51 -10.57
N HIS A 203 31.92 2.96 -11.38
CA HIS A 203 30.94 2.08 -11.98
C HIS A 203 31.69 0.98 -12.74
N PRO A 204 31.39 -0.31 -12.52
CA PRO A 204 31.97 -1.37 -13.34
C PRO A 204 31.63 -1.09 -14.80
N ALA A 205 32.67 -1.06 -15.64
CA ALA A 205 32.56 -0.84 -17.07
C ALA A 205 31.46 -1.72 -17.66
N ARG A 206 30.36 -1.09 -18.07
CA ARG A 206 29.26 -1.74 -18.76
C ARG A 206 29.82 -2.19 -20.11
N ALA A 207 29.99 -3.51 -20.25
CA ALA A 207 30.43 -4.10 -21.51
C ALA A 207 29.50 -3.63 -22.66
N PRO A 208 30.04 -3.25 -23.82
CA PRO A 208 29.22 -2.92 -24.97
C PRO A 208 28.48 -4.18 -25.42
N VAL A 209 27.16 -4.19 -25.23
CA VAL A 209 26.27 -5.12 -25.93
C VAL A 209 26.28 -4.68 -27.39
N PHE A 210 27.06 -5.38 -28.21
CA PHE A 210 26.98 -5.24 -29.66
C PHE A 210 25.60 -5.68 -30.11
N ASP A 211 24.85 -4.75 -30.71
CA ASP A 211 23.71 -5.04 -31.59
C ASP A 211 24.20 -5.95 -32.73
N GLN A 212 23.98 -7.26 -32.59
CA GLN A 212 23.89 -8.12 -33.76
C GLN A 212 22.47 -7.97 -34.33
N GLN A 213 22.29 -6.95 -35.16
CA GLN A 213 21.17 -6.89 -36.09
C GLN A 213 21.51 -7.83 -37.26
N PRO A 214 20.86 -9.00 -37.39
CA PRO A 214 21.10 -9.88 -38.52
C PRO A 214 20.65 -9.20 -39.83
N PRO A 215 21.39 -9.39 -40.93
CA PRO A 215 21.04 -8.79 -42.22
C PRO A 215 19.70 -9.32 -42.72
N ALA A 216 18.88 -8.41 -43.24
CA ALA A 216 17.60 -8.70 -43.89
C ALA A 216 17.80 -9.70 -45.03
N ALA A 217 17.32 -10.93 -44.83
CA ALA A 217 17.22 -11.93 -45.88
C ALA A 217 16.05 -11.58 -46.81
N ALA A 218 16.32 -11.60 -48.11
CA ALA A 218 15.33 -11.42 -49.18
C ALA A 218 14.16 -12.44 -49.06
N PRO A 219 12.95 -12.08 -49.53
CA PRO A 219 11.78 -12.96 -49.47
C PRO A 219 11.99 -14.17 -50.39
N ARG A 220 12.05 -15.37 -49.80
CA ARG A 220 12.01 -16.63 -50.54
C ARG A 220 10.56 -16.96 -50.93
N PRO A 221 10.30 -17.47 -52.14
CA PRO A 221 8.99 -18.00 -52.52
C PRO A 221 8.59 -19.16 -51.62
N ALA A 222 7.30 -19.19 -51.24
CA ALA A 222 6.73 -20.09 -50.25
C ALA A 222 6.90 -21.57 -50.64
N ALA A 223 7.56 -22.32 -49.76
CA ALA A 223 7.55 -23.78 -49.79
C ALA A 223 6.28 -24.31 -49.10
N PRO A 224 5.69 -25.43 -49.55
CA PRO A 224 4.56 -26.07 -48.88
C PRO A 224 4.93 -26.50 -47.46
N PRO A 225 3.98 -26.44 -46.50
CA PRO A 225 4.24 -26.66 -45.08
C PRO A 225 4.69 -28.11 -44.82
N PRO A 226 5.78 -28.34 -44.08
CA PRO A 226 6.14 -29.66 -43.59
C PRO A 226 5.13 -30.13 -42.53
N ALA A 227 4.82 -31.43 -42.56
CA ALA A 227 3.94 -32.09 -41.60
C ALA A 227 4.40 -31.83 -40.16
N ALA A 228 3.43 -31.50 -39.30
CA ALA A 228 3.64 -31.16 -37.90
C ALA A 228 4.41 -32.26 -37.14
N PRO A 229 5.52 -31.94 -36.44
CA PRO A 229 6.07 -32.82 -35.43
C PRO A 229 5.06 -32.97 -34.29
N GLY A 230 4.87 -34.21 -33.83
CA GLY A 230 3.97 -34.52 -32.72
C GLY A 230 4.33 -33.76 -31.43
N PRO A 231 3.37 -33.60 -30.51
CA PRO A 231 3.55 -32.81 -29.30
C PRO A 231 4.72 -33.34 -28.47
N GLU A 232 5.75 -32.50 -28.38
CA GLU A 232 6.85 -32.64 -27.44
C GLU A 232 6.29 -32.64 -26.00
N PRO A 233 6.66 -33.59 -25.13
CA PRO A 233 6.18 -33.63 -23.76
C PRO A 233 6.61 -32.35 -23.04
N ALA A 234 5.63 -31.56 -22.61
CA ALA A 234 5.85 -30.32 -21.88
C ALA A 234 6.80 -30.57 -20.71
N PRO A 235 7.84 -29.73 -20.51
CA PRO A 235 8.67 -29.80 -19.31
C PRO A 235 7.77 -29.68 -18.08
N PRO A 236 8.02 -30.45 -16.99
CA PRO A 236 7.22 -30.35 -15.78
C PRO A 236 7.29 -28.91 -15.26
N MET A 237 6.17 -28.18 -15.34
CA MET A 237 5.99 -26.90 -14.67
C MET A 237 6.32 -27.11 -13.19
N ARG A 238 7.35 -26.42 -12.69
CA ARG A 238 7.66 -26.40 -11.26
C ARG A 238 6.46 -25.80 -10.52
N PRO A 239 5.75 -26.52 -9.63
CA PRO A 239 4.50 -26.04 -9.05
C PRO A 239 4.64 -25.08 -7.85
N GLN A 240 5.76 -24.37 -7.64
CA GLN A 240 6.02 -23.78 -6.31
C GLN A 240 6.36 -22.29 -6.20
N GLU A 241 6.68 -21.56 -7.27
CA GLU A 241 7.10 -20.15 -7.11
C GLU A 241 5.95 -19.13 -7.25
N ALA A 242 4.81 -19.47 -7.88
CA ALA A 242 3.76 -18.49 -8.14
C ALA A 242 2.81 -18.23 -6.95
N THR A 243 2.78 -19.12 -5.96
CA THR A 243 1.90 -18.98 -4.77
C THR A 243 2.60 -18.22 -3.64
N GLU A 244 3.94 -18.22 -3.61
CA GLU A 244 4.73 -17.58 -2.56
C GLU A 244 4.65 -16.04 -2.63
N TRP A 245 4.58 -15.46 -3.82
CA TRP A 245 4.50 -14.00 -3.99
C TRP A 245 3.19 -13.37 -3.49
N ARG A 246 2.04 -14.07 -3.62
CA ARG A 246 0.77 -13.53 -3.13
C ARG A 246 0.69 -13.47 -1.60
N GLY A 247 1.33 -14.42 -0.91
CA GLY A 247 1.36 -14.42 0.55
C GLY A 247 2.18 -13.26 1.13
N ILE A 248 3.27 -12.88 0.45
CA ILE A 248 4.16 -11.81 0.91
C ILE A 248 3.48 -10.44 0.85
N ASP A 249 2.68 -10.18 -0.19
CA ASP A 249 1.95 -8.91 -0.34
C ASP A 249 0.88 -8.73 0.77
N ASP A 250 0.16 -9.80 1.12
CA ASP A 250 -0.86 -9.77 2.17
C ASP A 250 -0.24 -9.56 3.56
N VAL A 251 0.88 -10.24 3.85
CA VAL A 251 1.65 -10.08 5.09
C VAL A 251 2.13 -8.65 5.27
N LYS A 252 2.63 -8.04 4.20
CA LYS A 252 3.08 -6.64 4.20
C LYS A 252 1.94 -5.66 4.41
N LEU A 253 0.80 -5.86 3.72
CA LEU A 253 -0.39 -5.02 3.87
C LEU A 253 -0.91 -5.03 5.32
N ILE A 254 -1.07 -6.22 5.90
CA ILE A 254 -1.53 -6.40 7.28
C ILE A 254 -0.53 -5.75 8.26
N SER A 255 0.77 -5.95 8.04
CA SER A 255 1.82 -5.34 8.87
C SER A 255 1.75 -3.82 8.87
N ILE A 256 1.58 -3.20 7.70
CA ILE A 256 1.42 -1.74 7.58
C ILE A 256 0.15 -1.27 8.30
N GLN A 257 -0.97 -2.00 8.17
CA GLN A 257 -2.22 -1.66 8.83
C GLN A 257 -2.12 -1.73 10.35
N MET A 258 -1.47 -2.77 10.90
CA MET A 258 -1.23 -2.89 12.34
C MET A 258 -0.29 -1.80 12.85
N ALA A 259 0.75 -1.50 12.09
CA ALA A 259 1.69 -0.42 12.39
C ALA A 259 0.97 0.94 12.42
N ALA A 260 0.03 1.17 11.49
CA ALA A 260 -0.84 2.34 11.45
C ALA A 260 -1.77 2.46 12.68
N ALA A 261 -2.21 1.33 13.20
CA ALA A 261 -2.99 1.25 14.43
C ALA A 261 -2.15 1.48 15.70
N GLY A 262 -0.86 1.79 15.55
CA GLY A 262 0.06 2.05 16.66
C GLY A 262 0.56 0.80 17.38
N GLN A 263 0.45 -0.38 16.77
CA GLN A 263 1.05 -1.61 17.29
C GLN A 263 2.59 -1.53 17.20
N THR A 264 3.26 -2.17 18.14
CA THR A 264 4.73 -2.26 18.20
C THR A 264 5.27 -3.32 17.24
N ARG A 265 6.55 -3.23 16.86
CA ARG A 265 7.24 -4.22 16.00
C ARG A 265 7.08 -5.65 16.52
N HIS A 266 7.22 -5.87 17.83
CA HIS A 266 7.03 -7.17 18.47
C HIS A 266 5.59 -7.70 18.36
N GLN A 267 4.58 -6.85 18.60
CA GLN A 267 3.17 -7.25 18.49
C GLN A 267 2.79 -7.67 17.07
N ILE A 268 3.31 -6.98 16.06
CA ILE A 268 3.09 -7.33 14.66
C ILE A 268 3.78 -8.66 14.37
N ARG A 269 5.02 -8.85 14.80
CA ARG A 269 5.73 -10.14 14.65
C ARG A 269 4.94 -11.30 15.23
N ASP A 270 4.49 -11.17 16.48
CA ASP A 270 3.71 -12.20 17.17
C ASP A 270 2.40 -12.49 16.42
N HIS A 271 1.73 -11.45 15.90
CA HIS A 271 0.54 -11.62 15.08
C HIS A 271 0.83 -12.36 13.77
N LEU A 272 1.89 -12.00 13.05
CA LEU A 272 2.28 -12.68 11.81
C LEU A 272 2.63 -14.16 12.05
N TYR A 273 3.30 -14.43 13.17
CA TYR A 273 3.67 -15.79 13.57
C TYR A 273 2.44 -16.62 13.93
N HIS A 274 1.55 -16.10 14.78
CA HIS A 274 0.39 -16.85 15.27
C HIS A 274 -0.77 -16.93 14.28
N ALA A 275 -1.08 -15.85 13.57
CA ALA A 275 -2.24 -15.78 12.68
C ALA A 275 -1.93 -16.33 11.28
N MET A 276 -0.71 -16.14 10.78
CA MET A 276 -0.34 -16.47 9.41
C MET A 276 0.78 -17.50 9.30
N GLY A 277 1.37 -17.95 10.41
CA GLY A 277 2.44 -18.95 10.40
C GLY A 277 3.74 -18.46 9.76
N VAL A 278 3.94 -17.14 9.66
CA VAL A 278 5.12 -16.54 9.02
C VAL A 278 6.28 -16.58 10.01
N THR A 279 7.23 -17.47 9.76
CA THR A 279 8.43 -17.66 10.59
C THR A 279 9.51 -16.61 10.32
N ASP A 280 9.62 -16.10 9.10
CA ASP A 280 10.60 -15.08 8.71
C ASP A 280 9.93 -13.73 8.38
N SER A 281 9.44 -13.05 9.42
CA SER A 281 8.86 -11.71 9.29
C SER A 281 9.90 -10.59 9.42
N GLY A 282 11.18 -10.94 9.62
CA GLY A 282 12.25 -9.97 9.87
C GLY A 282 12.42 -8.96 8.73
N ALA A 283 12.49 -9.44 7.50
CA ALA A 283 12.66 -8.60 6.31
C ALA A 283 11.50 -7.60 6.11
N VAL A 284 10.25 -8.05 6.30
CA VAL A 284 9.05 -7.21 6.16
C VAL A 284 8.99 -6.15 7.26
N LEU A 285 9.32 -6.52 8.50
CA LEU A 285 9.33 -5.59 9.63
C LEU A 285 10.49 -4.59 9.53
N ASP A 286 11.64 -4.99 9.00
CA ASP A 286 12.77 -4.10 8.75
C ASP A 286 12.46 -3.07 7.65
N GLU A 287 11.62 -3.42 6.68
CA GLU A 287 11.14 -2.46 5.67
C GLU A 287 10.20 -1.41 6.28
N ILE A 288 9.34 -1.80 7.23
CA ILE A 288 8.31 -0.91 7.82
C ILE A 288 8.88 -0.03 8.93
N PHE A 289 9.71 -0.61 9.81
CA PHE A 289 10.26 0.09 10.98
C PHE A 289 11.67 0.63 10.73
N GLY A 290 12.40 0.05 9.78
CA GLY A 290 13.83 0.28 9.56
C GLY A 290 14.68 -0.87 10.10
N VAL A 291 15.77 -1.19 9.38
CA VAL A 291 16.71 -2.26 9.74
C VAL A 291 17.24 -2.05 11.16
N GLY A 292 17.13 -3.08 11.99
CA GLY A 292 17.66 -3.06 13.37
C GLY A 292 16.81 -2.27 14.39
N SER A 293 15.58 -1.91 14.03
CA SER A 293 14.64 -1.27 14.97
C SER A 293 14.40 -2.10 16.22
N ALA A 294 14.26 -1.45 17.38
CA ALA A 294 13.95 -2.15 18.63
C ALA A 294 12.58 -2.87 18.59
N GLU A 295 12.37 -3.84 19.47
CA GLU A 295 11.13 -4.64 19.54
C GLU A 295 9.89 -3.82 19.93
N ASP A 296 10.10 -2.80 20.73
CA ASP A 296 9.11 -1.83 21.19
C ASP A 296 8.97 -0.63 20.24
N ALA A 297 9.69 -0.62 19.11
CA ALA A 297 9.61 0.45 18.12
C ALA A 297 8.17 0.62 17.60
N ARG A 298 7.74 1.88 17.53
CA ARG A 298 6.48 2.32 16.92
C ARG A 298 6.79 3.22 15.76
N VAL A 299 5.92 3.22 14.74
CA VAL A 299 6.14 4.11 13.60
C VAL A 299 5.86 5.55 14.03
N PRO A 300 6.82 6.48 13.86
CA PRO A 300 6.79 7.79 14.50
C PRO A 300 5.55 8.63 14.14
N TRP A 301 4.95 8.42 12.97
CA TRP A 301 3.75 9.12 12.54
C TRP A 301 2.47 8.69 13.26
N THR A 302 2.49 7.65 14.11
CA THR A 302 1.32 7.29 14.95
C THR A 302 1.31 8.01 16.30
N THR A 303 2.38 8.74 16.63
CA THR A 303 2.56 9.39 17.93
C THR A 303 2.18 10.87 17.85
N PHE A 304 0.96 11.16 17.39
CA PHE A 304 0.43 12.52 17.51
C PHE A 304 -0.20 12.69 18.91
N PRO A 305 0.15 13.75 19.66
CA PRO A 305 -0.51 14.03 20.93
C PRO A 305 -2.01 14.24 20.66
N ARG A 306 -2.84 13.48 21.38
CA ARG A 306 -4.29 13.69 21.41
C ARG A 306 -4.65 14.94 22.21
#